data_AF-A0A849Y2F9-F1
#
_entry.id   AF-A0A849Y2F9-F1
#
_cell.length_a   1.000
_cell.length_b   1.000
_cell.length_c   1.000
_cell.angle_alpha   90.00
_cell.angle_beta   90.00
_cell.angle_gamma   90.00
#
_symmetry.space_group_name_H-M   'P 1'
#
loop_
_entity.id
_entity.type
_entity.pdbx_description
1 polymer ?
#
loop_
_entity_poly.entity_id
_entity_poly.type
_entity_poly.pdbx_seq_one_letter_code
_entity_poly.pdbx_strand_id
1 'polypeptide(L)'
;MYSKDAGKDQMLMTMERALTSGQKAGFFFLGFLGGIVGILAASLMNINAPYRPEGTKMAALGFATACVLGTLIALVGFIALLGAR
;
A
#
# COMPACT_ATOMS: atom_id res chain seq x y z
N MET A 1 15.12 29.56 36.02
CA MET A 1 15.67 28.56 35.08
C MET A 1 14.49 27.84 34.46
N TYR A 2 14.05 28.24 33.26
CA TYR A 2 12.93 27.61 32.58
C TYR A 2 13.23 27.57 31.07
N SER A 3 12.78 26.52 30.40
CA SER A 3 12.86 26.31 28.94
C SER A 3 14.23 25.96 28.34
N LYS A 4 14.89 24.92 28.84
CA LYS A 4 15.84 24.16 27.98
C LYS A 4 15.40 22.71 27.74
N ASP A 5 14.61 22.14 28.65
CA ASP A 5 14.09 20.77 28.51
C ASP A 5 12.82 20.68 27.65
N ALA A 6 11.95 21.69 27.68
CA ALA A 6 10.70 21.71 26.88
C ALA A 6 10.93 21.58 25.36
N GLY A 7 12.03 22.17 24.85
CA GLY A 7 12.42 22.03 23.45
C GLY A 7 12.92 20.62 23.11
N LYS A 8 13.61 19.97 24.05
CA LYS A 8 14.11 18.61 23.90
C LYS A 8 12.98 17.59 23.95
N ASP A 9 12.00 17.78 24.83
CA ASP A 9 10.78 16.95 24.90
C ASP A 9 9.88 17.15 23.68
N GLN A 10 9.79 18.37 23.15
CA GLN A 10 9.08 18.63 21.90
C GLN A 10 9.80 17.96 20.71
N MET A 11 11.13 18.02 20.66
CA MET A 11 11.92 17.33 19.64
C MET A 11 11.80 15.80 19.78
N LEU A 12 11.77 15.27 21.01
CA LEU A 12 11.52 13.86 21.31
C LEU A 12 10.11 13.43 20.89
N MET A 13 9.08 14.23 21.20
CA MET A 13 7.70 14.01 20.76
C MET A 13 7.53 14.09 19.24
N THR A 14 8.40 14.84 18.54
CA THR A 14 8.40 14.87 17.06
C THR A 14 9.08 13.62 16.48
N MET A 15 10.06 13.04 17.19
CA MET A 15 10.81 11.84 16.79
C MET A 15 10.05 10.54 17.08
N GLU A 16 9.22 10.51 18.13
CA GLU A 16 8.39 9.35 18.52
C GLU A 16 6.98 9.39 17.97
N ARG A 17 6.70 10.16 16.91
CA ARG A 17 5.38 10.15 16.28
C ARG A 17 5.17 8.84 15.52
N ALA A 18 4.92 7.77 16.28
CA ALA A 18 4.52 6.47 15.78
C ALA A 18 3.29 6.69 14.91
N LEU A 19 3.37 6.21 13.66
CA LEU A 19 2.26 6.28 12.74
C LEU A 19 1.01 5.73 13.43
N THR A 20 -0.07 6.51 13.39
CA THR A 20 -1.38 6.04 13.86
C THR A 20 -1.73 4.74 13.16
N SER A 21 -2.52 3.86 13.79
CA SER A 21 -2.93 2.58 13.19
C SER A 21 -3.53 2.77 11.78
N GLY A 22 -4.31 3.83 11.58
CA GLY A 22 -4.82 4.24 10.28
C GLY A 22 -3.73 4.64 9.28
N GLN A 23 -2.70 5.38 9.70
CA GLN A 23 -1.54 5.68 8.83
C GLN A 23 -0.74 4.42 8.49
N LYS A 24 -0.52 3.50 9.45
CA LYS A 24 0.17 2.22 9.18
C LYS A 24 -0.60 1.38 8.16
N ALA A 25 -1.92 1.30 8.27
CA ALA A 25 -2.78 0.66 7.28
C ALA A 25 -2.68 1.35 5.91
N GLY A 26 -2.68 2.69 5.89
CA GLY A 26 -2.48 3.46 4.66
C GLY A 26 -1.15 3.14 3.95
N PHE A 27 -0.04 3.07 4.68
CA PHE A 27 1.26 2.68 4.10
C PHE A 27 1.30 1.22 3.65
N PHE A 28 0.61 0.32 4.34
CA PHE A 28 0.48 -1.08 3.90
C PHE A 28 -0.24 -1.18 2.55
N PHE A 29 -1.38 -0.49 2.39
CA PHE A 29 -2.09 -0.47 1.11
C PHE A 29 -1.32 0.25 0.00
N LEU A 30 -0.58 1.31 0.32
CA LEU A 30 0.29 1.99 -0.64
C LEU A 30 1.42 1.07 -1.14
N GLY A 31 2.05 0.31 -0.24
CA GLY A 31 3.05 -0.70 -0.59
C GLY A 31 2.44 -1.85 -1.40
N PHE A 32 1.23 -2.30 -1.05
CA PHE A 32 0.51 -3.34 -1.79
C PHE A 32 0.18 -2.90 -3.23
N LEU A 33 -0.34 -1.68 -3.41
CA LEU A 33 -0.59 -1.08 -4.72
C LEU A 33 0.69 -0.96 -5.55
N GLY A 34 1.79 -0.49 -4.94
CA GLY A 34 3.09 -0.43 -5.61
C GLY A 34 3.60 -1.81 -6.06
N GLY A 35 3.41 -2.85 -5.25
CA GLY A 35 3.73 -4.24 -5.59
C GLY A 35 2.93 -4.76 -6.78
N ILE A 36 1.63 -4.47 -6.83
CA ILE A 36 0.76 -4.85 -7.96
C ILE A 36 1.25 -4.19 -9.25
N VAL A 37 1.54 -2.89 -9.21
CA VAL A 37 2.06 -2.15 -10.37
C VAL A 37 3.41 -2.73 -10.83
N GLY A 38 4.29 -3.10 -9.91
CA GLY A 38 5.57 -3.74 -10.22
C GLY A 38 5.41 -5.09 -10.92
N ILE A 39 4.50 -5.93 -10.45
CA ILE A 39 4.17 -7.23 -11.06
C ILE A 39 3.56 -7.04 -12.45
N LEU A 40 2.70 -6.03 -12.61
CA LEU A 40 2.08 -5.68 -13.88
C LEU A 40 3.13 -5.20 -14.89
N ALA A 41 4.02 -4.30 -14.48
CA ALA A 41 5.10 -3.77 -15.30
C ALA A 41 6.05 -4.89 -15.75
N ALA A 42 6.47 -5.77 -14.83
CA ALA A 42 7.29 -6.94 -15.15
C ALA A 42 6.58 -7.91 -16.10
N SER A 43 5.28 -8.13 -15.91
CA SER A 43 4.49 -8.99 -16.81
C SER A 43 4.29 -8.39 -18.20
N LEU A 44 4.10 -7.08 -18.32
CA LEU A 44 3.97 -6.37 -19.59
C LEU A 44 5.29 -6.32 -20.36
N MET A 45 6.41 -6.01 -19.68
CA MET A 45 7.75 -6.02 -20.27
C MET A 45 8.11 -7.40 -20.85
N ASN A 46 7.56 -8.48 -20.28
CA ASN A 46 7.83 -9.86 -20.71
C ASN A 46 6.63 -10.54 -21.40
N ILE A 47 5.62 -9.80 -21.86
CA ILE A 47 4.37 -10.41 -22.36
C ILE A 47 4.51 -10.96 -23.79
N ASN A 48 5.45 -10.45 -24.58
CA ASN A 48 5.69 -10.91 -25.96
C ASN A 48 6.79 -11.96 -26.06
N ALA A 49 7.35 -12.42 -24.92
CA ALA A 49 8.39 -13.43 -24.93
C ALA A 49 7.86 -14.78 -25.45
N PRO A 50 8.49 -15.38 -26.48
CA PRO A 50 7.96 -16.54 -27.20
C PRO A 50 7.85 -17.82 -26.34
N TYR A 51 8.54 -17.90 -25.21
CA TYR A 51 8.55 -19.05 -24.31
C TYR A 51 7.48 -19.00 -23.21
N ARG A 52 6.69 -17.92 -23.10
CA ARG A 52 5.72 -17.76 -22.01
C ARG A 52 4.38 -18.38 -22.42
N PRO A 53 3.95 -19.51 -21.82
CA PRO A 53 2.69 -20.15 -22.20
C PRO A 53 1.51 -19.21 -21.92
N GLU A 54 0.49 -19.25 -22.79
CA GLU A 54 -0.67 -18.36 -22.70
C GLU A 54 -1.36 -18.43 -21.34
N GLY A 55 -1.36 -19.61 -20.71
CA GLY A 55 -1.87 -19.80 -19.34
C GLY A 55 -1.18 -18.93 -18.29
N THR A 56 0.13 -18.67 -18.41
CA THR A 56 0.85 -17.77 -17.49
C THR A 56 0.48 -16.30 -17.72
N LYS A 57 0.14 -15.91 -18.96
CA LYS A 57 -0.36 -14.56 -19.26
C LYS A 57 -1.74 -14.35 -18.64
N MET A 58 -2.63 -15.34 -18.78
CA MET A 58 -3.96 -15.29 -18.20
C MET A 58 -3.93 -15.35 -16.67
N ALA A 59 -3.01 -16.13 -16.08
CA ALA A 59 -2.83 -16.18 -14.62
C ALA A 59 -2.30 -14.86 -14.05
N ALA A 60 -1.34 -14.22 -14.73
CA ALA A 60 -0.82 -12.90 -14.32
C ALA A 60 -1.90 -11.81 -14.40
N LEU A 61 -2.71 -11.83 -15.46
CA LEU A 61 -3.86 -10.94 -15.61
C LEU A 61 -4.91 -11.19 -14.51
N GLY A 62 -5.28 -12.45 -14.28
CA GLY A 62 -6.23 -12.82 -13.22
C GLY A 62 -5.76 -12.41 -11.83
N PHE A 63 -4.48 -12.61 -11.52
CA PHE A 63 -3.87 -12.17 -10.26
C PHE A 63 -3.91 -10.64 -10.12
N ALA A 64 -3.51 -9.91 -11.16
CA ALA A 64 -3.58 -8.45 -11.17
C ALA A 64 -5.02 -7.94 -10.96
N THR A 65 -5.98 -8.50 -11.66
CA THR A 65 -7.41 -8.16 -11.53
C THR A 65 -7.91 -8.42 -10.10
N ALA A 66 -7.59 -9.58 -9.52
CA ALA A 66 -7.97 -9.91 -8.14
C ALA A 66 -7.36 -8.95 -7.12
N CYS A 67 -6.09 -8.58 -7.32
CA CYS A 67 -5.37 -7.61 -6.49
C CYS A 67 -5.99 -6.21 -6.54
N VAL A 68 -6.37 -5.73 -7.73
CA VAL A 68 -7.04 -4.43 -7.91
C VAL A 68 -8.43 -4.43 -7.26
N LEU A 69 -9.25 -5.45 -7.53
CA LEU A 69 -10.58 -5.60 -6.93
C LEU A 69 -10.50 -5.72 -5.40
N GLY A 70 -9.59 -6.54 -4.89
CA GLY A 70 -9.39 -6.71 -3.44
C GLY A 70 -8.98 -5.40 -2.76
N THR A 71 -8.10 -4.62 -3.39
CA THR A 71 -7.73 -3.30 -2.86
C THR A 71 -8.92 -2.34 -2.87
N LEU A 72 -9.68 -2.29 -3.96
CA LEU A 72 -10.85 -1.42 -4.09
C LEU A 72 -11.89 -1.73 -2.99
N ILE A 73 -12.18 -3.02 -2.77
CA ILE A 73 -13.12 -3.47 -1.75
C ILE A 73 -12.62 -3.09 -0.35
N ALA A 74 -11.34 -3.32 -0.06
CA ALA A 74 -10.75 -2.94 1.23
C ALA A 74 -10.80 -1.43 1.48
N LEU A 75 -10.59 -0.62 0.44
CA LEU A 75 -10.61 0.84 0.51
C LEU A 75 -12.05 1.36 0.72
N VAL A 76 -13.02 0.81 0.01
CA VAL A 76 -14.45 1.11 0.21
C VAL A 76 -14.89 0.75 1.62
N GLY A 77 -14.51 -0.45 2.11
CA GLY A 77 -14.81 -0.87 3.48
C GLY A 77 -14.18 0.03 4.53
N PHE A 78 -12.93 0.46 4.31
CA PHE A 78 -12.23 1.39 5.20
C PHE A 78 -12.92 2.77 5.26
N ILE A 79 -13.33 3.32 4.11
CA ILE A 79 -14.07 4.59 4.06
C ILE A 79 -15.43 4.47 4.74
N ALA A 80 -16.18 3.38 4.49
CA ALA A 80 -17.46 3.14 5.13
C ALA A 80 -17.34 3.07 6.66
N LEU A 81 -16.30 2.41 7.17
CA LEU A 81 -16.01 2.35 8.60
C LEU A 81 -15.65 3.73 9.19
N LEU A 82 -14.94 4.56 8.42
CA LEU A 82 -14.57 5.92 8.82
C LEU A 82 -15.72 6.93 8.75
N GLY A 83 -16.80 6.65 8.00
CA GLY A 83 -18.01 7.48 7.94
C GLY A 83 -19.10 7.08 8.94
N ALA A 84 -18.97 5.91 9.57
CA ALA A 84 -19.90 5.41 10.59
C ALA A 84 -19.61 5.93 12.02
N ARG A 85 -18.70 6.89 12.16
CA ARG A 85 -18.29 7.58 13.39
C ARG A 85 -18.65 9.06 13.29
#